data_AF-M1CQX6-F1
#
_entry.id   AF-M1CQX6-F1
#
_cell.length_a   1.000
_cell.length_b   1.000
_cell.length_c   1.000
_cell.angle_alpha   90.00
_cell.angle_beta   90.00
_cell.angle_gamma   90.00
#
_symmetry.space_group_name_H-M   'P 1'
#
loop_
_entity.id
_entity.type
_entity.pdbx_description
1 polymer ?
#
loop_
_entity_poly.entity_id
_entity_poly.type
_entity_poly.pdbx_seq_one_letter_code
_entity_poly.pdbx_strand_id
1 'polypeptide(L)'
;MEGDQKVNSTSPAPAAEPAMMIEEWNGTSSTKLTKTATITSTSHSSISIQRSSNAFTHISQRILQAFVPEGYPTSVTPDYFPFQVWDSLQGLSTYVRMMLSTQALLSAIGVGEKSATVIGATFQWFLRDLTGMLGGVLFTCYQGSNLDSNAKMWRLVADLMNDLGMLMDLVSPLFPSAFVFIVCIGSLSRSFTGVASGATRAALTQHFALENNAADIAAKEGSQETLATMIGMALGMLLARLTIGHSFPIWISFLSLTMFHMYANYKAVCCLSLNTLNCERCSIVLSHFLKTGQVLSPKKVSSMEHVLPLWMTSWNLKGGDSLYKQVRLGVRVSSLDSLAIEIFTSTKRGYYQDYYS
;
A
#
# COMPACT_ATOMS: atom_id res chain seq x y z
N MET A 1 37.69 -82.66 -16.09
CA MET A 1 38.16 -81.79 -15.02
C MET A 1 37.09 -80.73 -14.83
N GLU A 2 36.60 -80.64 -13.58
CA GLU A 2 35.67 -79.64 -13.02
C GLU A 2 34.29 -79.49 -13.70
N GLY A 3 33.17 -79.47 -12.97
CA GLY A 3 32.96 -79.22 -11.55
C GLY A 3 31.89 -78.13 -11.40
N ASP A 4 30.84 -78.44 -10.64
CA ASP A 4 29.63 -77.66 -10.36
C ASP A 4 29.82 -76.16 -10.09
N GLN A 5 28.82 -75.34 -10.48
CA GLN A 5 28.23 -74.40 -9.52
C GLN A 5 26.80 -73.97 -9.89
N LYS A 6 25.87 -74.47 -9.08
CA LYS A 6 24.45 -74.13 -9.01
C LYS A 6 24.32 -72.84 -8.18
N VAL A 7 23.86 -71.74 -8.76
CA VAL A 7 23.54 -70.52 -8.01
C VAL A 7 22.02 -70.35 -7.94
N ASN A 8 21.52 -70.48 -6.70
CA ASN A 8 20.12 -70.36 -6.30
C ASN A 8 19.52 -69.00 -6.68
N SER A 9 18.35 -69.05 -7.30
CA SER A 9 17.37 -67.96 -7.32
C SER A 9 16.94 -67.61 -5.89
N THR A 10 17.27 -66.40 -5.42
CA THR A 10 16.70 -65.85 -4.19
C THR A 10 15.75 -64.73 -4.61
N SER A 11 14.45 -64.99 -4.55
CA SER A 11 13.43 -63.94 -4.67
C SER A 11 13.63 -62.90 -3.57
N PRO A 12 13.53 -61.59 -3.84
CA PRO A 12 13.53 -60.60 -2.77
C PRO A 12 12.27 -60.81 -1.90
N ALA A 13 12.47 -60.84 -0.58
CA ALA A 13 11.40 -60.93 0.40
C ALA A 13 10.36 -59.81 0.18
N PRO A 14 9.07 -60.08 0.39
CA PRO A 14 8.03 -59.05 0.29
C PRO A 14 8.35 -57.92 1.27
N ALA A 15 8.36 -56.69 0.78
CA ALA A 15 8.54 -55.49 1.60
C ALA A 15 7.50 -55.52 2.74
N ALA A 16 7.98 -55.49 3.99
CA ALA A 16 7.13 -55.50 5.17
C ALA A 16 6.12 -54.36 5.10
N GLU A 17 4.83 -54.66 5.24
CA GLU A 17 3.78 -53.64 5.28
C GLU A 17 4.02 -52.67 6.45
N PRO A 18 3.92 -51.35 6.22
CA PRO A 18 4.11 -50.37 7.29
C PRO A 18 2.98 -50.49 8.32
N ALA A 19 3.34 -50.64 9.60
CA ALA A 19 2.40 -50.77 10.70
C ALA A 19 1.60 -49.48 10.97
N MET A 20 2.15 -48.31 10.61
CA MET A 20 1.48 -47.01 10.73
C MET A 20 2.10 -45.99 9.77
N MET A 21 1.26 -45.27 9.03
CA MET A 21 1.65 -44.12 8.19
C MET A 21 0.98 -42.85 8.72
N ILE A 22 1.78 -41.85 9.10
CA ILE A 22 1.32 -40.53 9.49
C ILE A 22 1.81 -39.53 8.44
N GLU A 23 0.90 -38.68 7.98
CA GLU A 23 1.24 -37.58 7.08
C GLU A 23 1.19 -36.26 7.85
N GLU A 24 2.29 -35.52 7.79
CA GLU A 24 2.34 -34.15 8.28
C GLU A 24 1.95 -33.23 7.12
N TRP A 25 0.97 -32.37 7.35
CA TRP A 25 0.48 -31.40 6.38
C TRP A 25 0.58 -30.00 6.97
N ASN A 26 1.01 -29.04 6.16
CA ASN A 26 1.07 -27.62 6.51
C ASN A 26 0.22 -26.80 5.54
N GLY A 27 -0.62 -25.94 6.07
CA GLY A 27 -1.46 -25.05 5.27
C GLY A 27 -2.28 -24.12 6.15
N THR A 28 -2.77 -23.05 5.53
CA THR A 28 -3.55 -21.98 6.17
C THR A 28 -5.05 -22.21 6.05
N SER A 29 -5.48 -23.14 5.19
CA SER A 29 -6.88 -23.54 4.99
C SER A 29 -6.97 -25.00 4.55
N SER A 30 -8.13 -25.63 4.75
CA SER A 30 -8.40 -27.02 4.35
C SER A 30 -8.22 -27.28 2.86
N THR A 31 -8.29 -26.24 2.03
CA THR A 31 -8.09 -26.30 0.57
C THR A 31 -6.66 -26.00 0.11
N LYS A 32 -5.76 -25.59 1.03
CA LYS A 32 -4.37 -25.18 0.74
C LYS A 32 -3.37 -25.92 1.63
N LEU A 33 -3.52 -27.24 1.73
CA LEU A 33 -2.61 -28.11 2.48
C LEU A 33 -1.48 -28.62 1.59
N THR A 34 -0.26 -28.51 2.09
CA THR A 34 0.95 -29.06 1.45
C THR A 34 1.51 -30.12 2.38
N LYS A 35 1.67 -31.35 1.90
CA LYS A 35 2.26 -32.44 2.69
C LYS A 35 3.72 -32.10 2.97
N THR A 36 4.13 -31.97 4.23
CA THR A 36 5.50 -31.61 4.65
C THR A 36 6.35 -32.85 4.91
N ALA A 37 5.77 -33.90 5.49
CA ALA A 37 6.48 -35.15 5.76
C ALA A 37 5.56 -36.36 5.72
N THR A 38 6.14 -37.52 5.38
CA THR A 38 5.54 -38.83 5.64
C THR A 38 6.37 -39.51 6.72
N ILE A 39 5.74 -39.87 7.83
CA ILE A 39 6.36 -40.62 8.92
C ILE A 39 5.81 -42.04 8.82
N THR A 40 6.69 -43.01 8.57
CA THR A 40 6.32 -44.43 8.51
C THR A 40 6.96 -45.17 9.68
N SER A 41 6.14 -45.95 10.40
CA SER A 41 6.59 -46.87 11.43
C SER A 41 6.46 -48.30 10.91
N THR A 42 7.55 -49.07 10.98
CA THR A 42 7.51 -50.51 10.71
C THR A 42 7.30 -51.30 12.00
N SER A 43 6.82 -52.53 11.89
CA SER A 43 6.50 -53.44 13.01
C SER A 43 7.71 -53.75 13.93
N HIS A 44 8.94 -53.41 13.51
CA HIS A 44 10.20 -53.63 14.24
C HIS A 44 10.78 -52.35 14.85
N SER A 45 9.92 -51.42 15.30
CA SER A 45 10.30 -50.18 16.02
C SER A 45 11.30 -49.27 15.29
N SER A 46 11.35 -49.29 13.96
CA SER A 46 12.08 -48.28 13.17
C SER A 46 11.10 -47.24 12.62
N ILE A 47 11.39 -45.97 12.93
CA ILE A 47 10.66 -44.80 12.45
C ILE A 47 11.47 -44.17 11.33
N SER A 48 10.88 -44.02 10.15
CA SER A 48 11.50 -43.29 9.03
C SER A 48 10.70 -42.03 8.70
N ILE A 49 11.41 -40.92 8.51
CA ILE A 49 10.83 -39.61 8.20
C ILE A 49 11.29 -39.20 6.81
N GLN A 50 10.35 -39.18 5.87
CA GLN A 50 10.58 -38.70 4.50
C GLN A 50 9.98 -37.32 4.34
N ARG A 51 10.82 -36.28 4.30
CA ARG A 51 10.39 -34.89 4.03
C ARG A 51 10.10 -34.73 2.55
N SER A 52 8.94 -34.17 2.21
CA SER A 52 8.50 -34.06 0.80
C SER A 52 9.19 -32.92 0.04
N SER A 53 9.75 -31.94 0.75
CA SER A 53 10.33 -30.73 0.15
C SER A 53 11.67 -30.35 0.79
N ASN A 54 12.50 -29.64 0.00
CA ASN A 54 13.80 -29.17 0.43
C ASN A 54 13.66 -28.11 1.55
N ALA A 55 14.55 -28.12 2.53
CA ALA A 55 14.53 -27.13 3.62
C ALA A 55 14.57 -25.69 3.08
N PHE A 56 15.32 -25.46 2.00
CA PHE A 56 15.40 -24.16 1.32
C PHE A 56 14.07 -23.72 0.70
N THR A 57 13.33 -24.64 0.05
CA THR A 57 12.03 -24.30 -0.57
C THR A 57 10.99 -23.99 0.50
N HIS A 58 11.01 -24.71 1.62
CA HIS A 58 10.16 -24.40 2.77
C HIS A 58 10.48 -23.03 3.38
N ILE A 59 11.76 -22.73 3.61
CA ILE A 59 12.17 -21.43 4.18
C ILE A 59 11.82 -20.29 3.21
N SER A 60 12.14 -20.44 1.92
CA SER A 60 11.83 -19.45 0.89
C SER A 60 10.32 -19.20 0.77
N GLN A 61 9.48 -20.23 0.84
CA GLN A 61 8.03 -20.07 0.85
C GLN A 61 7.55 -19.33 2.09
N ARG A 62 8.09 -19.65 3.27
CA ARG A 62 7.72 -18.95 4.52
C ARG A 62 8.13 -17.48 4.51
N ILE A 63 9.29 -17.18 3.92
CA ILE A 63 9.73 -15.79 3.72
C ILE A 63 8.76 -15.09 2.75
N LEU A 64 8.44 -15.69 1.60
CA LEU A 64 7.52 -15.09 0.64
C LEU A 64 6.12 -14.86 1.24
N GLN A 65 5.62 -15.80 2.05
CA GLN A 65 4.36 -15.69 2.78
C GLN A 65 4.35 -14.53 3.79
N ALA A 66 5.50 -14.01 4.22
CA ALA A 66 5.54 -12.84 5.09
C ALA A 66 5.27 -11.52 4.33
N PHE A 67 5.47 -11.51 3.01
CA PHE A 67 5.37 -10.31 2.17
C PHE A 67 4.21 -10.34 1.19
N VAL A 68 3.59 -11.48 0.96
CA VAL A 68 2.53 -11.62 -0.05
C VAL A 68 1.26 -12.14 0.60
N PRO A 69 0.07 -11.59 0.26
CA PRO A 69 -1.20 -12.04 0.81
C PRO A 69 -1.47 -13.52 0.50
N GLU A 70 -2.20 -14.16 1.40
CA GLU A 70 -2.61 -15.54 1.22
C GLU A 70 -3.51 -15.68 -0.02
N GLY A 71 -3.25 -16.67 -0.87
CA GLY A 71 -4.00 -16.86 -2.12
C GLY A 71 -3.60 -15.91 -3.25
N TYR A 72 -2.52 -15.15 -3.10
CA TYR A 72 -1.96 -14.39 -4.21
C TYR A 72 -1.59 -15.31 -5.39
N PRO A 73 -1.86 -14.92 -6.65
CA PRO A 73 -2.35 -13.61 -7.07
C PRO A 73 -3.88 -13.46 -7.13
N THR A 74 -4.66 -14.50 -6.85
CA THR A 74 -6.12 -14.48 -7.08
C THR A 74 -6.91 -13.79 -5.96
N SER A 75 -6.35 -13.70 -4.75
CA SER A 75 -7.01 -13.10 -3.59
C SER A 75 -6.93 -11.57 -3.54
N VAL A 76 -6.23 -10.93 -4.49
CA VAL A 76 -6.07 -9.48 -4.58
C VAL A 76 -6.40 -8.96 -5.97
N THR A 77 -6.72 -7.67 -6.07
CA THR A 77 -6.96 -7.06 -7.39
C THR A 77 -5.69 -7.08 -8.27
N PRO A 78 -5.83 -7.13 -9.61
CA PRO A 78 -4.67 -7.23 -10.52
C PRO A 78 -3.70 -6.04 -10.48
N ASP A 79 -4.12 -4.89 -9.95
CA ASP A 79 -3.33 -3.68 -9.78
C ASP A 79 -2.50 -3.65 -8.49
N TYR A 80 -2.69 -4.61 -7.56
CA TYR A 80 -1.95 -4.69 -6.30
C TYR A 80 -0.43 -4.75 -6.50
N PHE A 81 0.05 -5.75 -7.24
CA PHE A 81 1.49 -5.94 -7.41
C PHE A 81 2.21 -4.76 -8.09
N PRO A 82 1.75 -4.25 -9.26
CA PRO A 82 2.41 -3.09 -9.87
C PRO A 82 2.35 -1.86 -8.98
N PHE A 83 1.27 -1.66 -8.21
CA PHE A 83 1.20 -0.60 -7.20
C PHE A 83 2.27 -0.78 -6.12
N GLN A 84 2.37 -1.97 -5.50
CA GLN A 84 3.31 -2.24 -4.40
C GLN A 84 4.77 -2.07 -4.80
N VAL A 85 5.13 -2.35 -6.06
CA VAL A 85 6.49 -2.09 -6.57
C VAL A 85 6.82 -0.60 -6.51
N TRP A 86 5.93 0.26 -7.02
CA TRP A 86 6.14 1.70 -7.01
C TRP A 86 6.03 2.30 -5.61
N ASP A 87 5.11 1.82 -4.80
CA ASP A 87 4.93 2.23 -3.39
C ASP A 87 6.16 1.88 -2.55
N SER A 88 6.74 0.68 -2.74
CA SER A 88 8.00 0.29 -2.08
C SER A 88 9.19 1.16 -2.49
N LEU A 89 9.30 1.50 -3.79
CA LEU A 89 10.35 2.40 -4.28
C LEU A 89 10.18 3.82 -3.75
N GLN A 90 8.94 4.30 -3.67
CA GLN A 90 8.57 5.57 -3.06
C GLN A 90 8.95 5.59 -1.57
N GLY A 91 8.54 4.57 -0.81
CA GLY A 91 8.88 4.37 0.60
C GLY A 91 10.39 4.34 0.83
N LEU A 92 11.14 3.57 0.02
CA LEU A 92 12.60 3.53 0.09
C LEU A 92 13.22 4.93 -0.02
N SER A 93 12.78 5.73 -1.00
CA SER A 93 13.25 7.11 -1.17
C SER A 93 12.93 7.98 0.04
N THR A 94 11.73 7.84 0.60
CA THR A 94 11.29 8.55 1.81
C THR A 94 12.21 8.27 2.99
N TYR A 95 12.55 7.01 3.26
CA TYR A 95 13.41 6.67 4.39
C TYR A 95 14.87 7.11 4.21
N VAL A 96 15.39 7.11 2.98
CA VAL A 96 16.73 7.68 2.70
C VAL A 96 16.76 9.18 2.99
N ARG A 97 15.76 9.93 2.49
CA ARG A 97 15.64 11.39 2.73
C ARG A 97 15.40 11.70 4.19
N MET A 98 14.62 10.88 4.87
CA MET A 98 14.33 11.02 6.29
C MET A 98 15.63 11.05 7.09
N MET A 99 16.60 10.18 6.80
CA MET A 99 17.90 10.20 7.50
C MET A 99 18.65 11.52 7.32
N LEU A 100 18.68 12.08 6.10
CA LEU A 100 19.32 13.38 5.84
C LEU A 100 18.60 14.51 6.58
N SER A 101 17.26 14.54 6.53
CA SER A 101 16.47 15.57 7.20
C SER A 101 16.57 15.47 8.73
N THR A 102 16.59 14.26 9.29
CA THR A 102 16.76 14.02 10.72
C THR A 102 18.13 14.46 11.20
N GLN A 103 19.19 14.16 10.45
CA GLN A 103 20.53 14.64 10.79
C GLN A 103 20.59 16.17 10.85
N ALA A 104 20.02 16.85 9.85
CA ALA A 104 19.96 18.31 9.83
C ALA A 104 19.15 18.86 11.01
N LEU A 105 17.97 18.31 11.28
CA LEU A 105 17.13 18.70 12.40
C LEU A 105 17.84 18.52 13.76
N LEU A 106 18.51 17.39 13.97
CA LEU A 106 19.27 17.14 15.20
C LEU A 106 20.42 18.14 15.36
N SER A 107 21.09 18.49 14.27
CA SER A 107 22.10 19.55 14.27
C SER A 107 21.51 20.90 14.64
N ALA A 108 20.33 21.26 14.12
CA ALA A 108 19.68 22.54 14.40
C ALA A 108 19.22 22.70 15.86
N ILE A 109 18.86 21.60 16.53
CA ILE A 109 18.50 21.58 17.95
C ILE A 109 19.74 21.79 18.85
N GLY A 110 20.95 21.70 18.29
CA GLY A 110 22.19 21.84 19.02
C GLY A 110 22.65 20.54 19.68
N VAL A 111 22.28 19.38 19.12
CA VAL A 111 22.82 18.09 19.58
C VAL A 111 24.35 18.10 19.41
N GLY A 112 25.07 18.10 20.54
CA GLY A 112 26.53 18.18 20.58
C GLY A 112 27.09 19.57 20.91
N GLU A 113 26.24 20.60 21.06
CA GLU A 113 26.68 21.95 21.45
C GLU A 113 26.66 22.14 22.98
N LYS A 114 27.70 22.79 23.53
CA LYS A 114 27.82 23.04 24.99
C LYS A 114 26.81 24.07 25.52
N SER A 115 26.32 24.96 24.65
CA SER A 115 25.35 26.01 24.98
C SER A 115 23.90 25.55 24.90
N ALA A 116 23.62 24.42 24.24
CA ALA A 116 22.27 23.89 24.11
C ALA A 116 21.82 23.25 25.44
N THR A 117 20.63 23.61 25.91
CA THR A 117 20.06 23.03 27.13
C THR A 117 19.04 21.95 26.78
N VAL A 118 19.06 20.85 27.54
CA VAL A 118 18.10 19.75 27.37
C VAL A 118 16.66 20.25 27.51
N ILE A 119 16.39 21.12 28.49
CA ILE A 119 15.05 21.67 28.72
C ILE A 119 14.57 22.56 27.56
N GLY A 120 15.46 23.35 26.96
CA GLY A 120 15.15 24.17 25.79
C GLY A 120 14.78 23.30 24.60
N ALA A 121 15.59 22.29 24.30
CA ALA A 121 15.33 21.32 23.24
C ALA A 121 13.99 20.57 23.46
N THR A 122 13.70 20.16 24.70
CA THR A 122 12.43 19.52 25.08
C THR A 122 11.24 20.44 24.82
N PHE A 123 11.33 21.73 25.17
CA PHE A 123 10.25 22.68 24.93
C PHE A 123 9.99 22.92 23.44
N GLN A 124 11.06 22.99 22.63
CA GLN A 124 10.96 23.09 21.17
C GLN A 124 10.26 21.86 20.57
N TRP A 125 10.62 20.65 21.01
CA TRP A 125 9.97 19.40 20.60
C TRP A 125 8.49 19.37 20.99
N PHE A 126 8.18 19.77 22.23
CA PHE A 126 6.81 19.85 22.72
C PHE A 126 5.95 20.78 21.86
N LEU A 127 6.42 22.01 21.59
CA LEU A 127 5.66 22.96 20.77
C LEU A 127 5.42 22.44 19.35
N ARG A 128 6.46 21.84 18.77
CA ARG A 128 6.40 21.24 17.45
C ARG A 128 5.38 20.11 17.38
N ASP A 129 5.39 19.19 18.34
CA ASP A 129 4.50 18.03 18.35
C ASP A 129 3.07 18.44 18.69
N LEU A 130 2.88 19.35 19.65
CA LEU A 130 1.57 19.91 19.97
C LEU A 130 0.93 20.57 18.74
N THR A 131 1.70 21.39 18.02
CA THR A 131 1.22 22.06 16.79
C THR A 131 0.80 21.05 15.73
N GLY A 132 1.61 20.01 15.52
CA GLY A 132 1.28 18.92 14.60
C GLY A 132 0.00 18.20 15.01
N MET A 133 -0.10 17.75 16.26
CA MET A 133 -1.27 17.02 16.77
C MET A 133 -2.56 17.84 16.64
N LEU A 134 -2.56 19.12 17.06
CA LEU A 134 -3.70 20.01 16.90
C LEU A 134 -4.09 20.18 15.43
N GLY A 135 -3.11 20.37 14.56
CA GLY A 135 -3.33 20.49 13.12
C GLY A 135 -3.97 19.26 12.49
N GLY A 136 -3.54 18.06 12.89
CA GLY A 136 -4.10 16.80 12.41
C GLY A 136 -5.55 16.59 12.83
N VAL A 137 -5.88 16.93 14.08
CA VAL A 137 -7.26 16.90 14.57
C VAL A 137 -8.13 17.89 13.79
N LEU A 138 -7.68 19.13 13.63
CA LEU A 138 -8.42 20.16 12.87
C LEU A 138 -8.63 19.74 11.41
N PHE A 139 -7.61 19.19 10.75
CA PHE A 139 -7.72 18.70 9.38
C PHE A 139 -8.72 17.53 9.28
N THR A 140 -8.69 16.61 10.23
CA THR A 140 -9.65 15.49 10.29
C THR A 140 -11.07 16.00 10.43
N CYS A 141 -11.31 16.98 11.31
CA CYS A 141 -12.63 17.61 11.48
C CYS A 141 -13.12 18.29 10.18
N TYR A 142 -12.21 18.88 9.41
CA TYR A 142 -12.56 19.61 8.20
C TYR A 142 -12.77 18.69 6.98
N GLN A 143 -11.91 17.69 6.78
CA GLN A 143 -11.80 16.96 5.51
C GLN A 143 -12.04 15.45 5.62
N GLY A 144 -12.22 14.91 6.83
CA GLY A 144 -12.22 13.45 7.07
C GLY A 144 -13.20 12.64 6.24
N SER A 145 -14.35 13.21 5.86
CA SER A 145 -15.40 12.49 5.10
C SER A 145 -15.14 12.30 3.61
N ASN A 146 -14.07 12.89 3.06
CA ASN A 146 -13.82 12.96 1.60
C ASN A 146 -12.46 12.37 1.18
N LEU A 147 -11.69 11.82 2.13
CA LEU A 147 -10.32 11.35 1.89
C LEU A 147 -10.27 10.05 1.07
N ASP A 148 -11.18 9.13 1.34
CA ASP A 148 -11.30 7.85 0.64
C ASP A 148 -11.87 8.00 -0.78
N SER A 149 -12.81 8.93 -0.97
CA SER A 149 -13.49 9.20 -2.25
C SER A 149 -12.51 9.62 -3.35
N ASN A 150 -11.43 10.32 -3.00
CA ASN A 150 -10.41 10.78 -3.96
C ASN A 150 -9.02 10.23 -3.61
N ALA A 151 -8.95 8.93 -3.29
CA ALA A 151 -7.74 8.30 -2.75
C ALA A 151 -6.46 8.54 -3.58
N LYS A 152 -6.54 8.50 -4.92
CA LYS A 152 -5.39 8.76 -5.79
C LYS A 152 -4.80 10.16 -5.60
N MET A 153 -5.68 11.18 -5.58
CA MET A 153 -5.29 12.57 -5.38
C MET A 153 -4.75 12.78 -3.98
N TRP A 154 -5.46 12.30 -2.96
CA TRP A 154 -5.05 12.48 -1.57
C TRP A 154 -3.73 11.78 -1.26
N ARG A 155 -3.37 10.69 -1.93
CA ARG A 155 -2.03 10.10 -1.85
C ARG A 155 -0.94 11.03 -2.35
N LEU A 156 -1.13 11.65 -3.51
CA LEU A 156 -0.15 12.62 -4.04
C LEU A 156 -0.03 13.85 -3.14
N VAL A 157 -1.16 14.35 -2.61
CA VAL A 157 -1.17 15.51 -1.72
C VAL A 157 -0.52 15.17 -0.37
N ALA A 158 -0.80 14.00 0.20
CA ALA A 158 -0.18 13.55 1.44
C ALA A 158 1.34 13.49 1.28
N ASP A 159 1.83 12.86 0.22
CA ASP A 159 3.27 12.75 -0.03
C ASP A 159 3.94 14.09 -0.31
N LEU A 160 3.27 15.02 -1.00
CA LEU A 160 3.75 16.39 -1.14
C LEU A 160 3.89 17.10 0.21
N MET A 161 2.93 16.92 1.11
CA MET A 161 3.00 17.48 2.47
C MET A 161 4.08 16.79 3.31
N ASN A 162 4.33 15.49 3.11
CA ASN A 162 5.44 14.80 3.76
C ASN A 162 6.78 15.39 3.33
N ASP A 163 6.94 15.61 2.02
CA ASP A 163 8.13 16.20 1.42
C ASP A 163 8.38 17.62 1.91
N LEU A 164 7.31 18.43 2.04
CA LEU A 164 7.38 19.74 2.67
C LEU A 164 7.85 19.64 4.13
N GLY A 165 7.34 18.65 4.89
CA GLY A 165 7.76 18.39 6.26
C GLY A 165 9.26 18.09 6.35
N MET A 166 9.75 17.16 5.53
CA MET A 166 11.17 16.81 5.47
C MET A 166 12.05 17.96 4.99
N LEU A 167 11.54 18.78 4.07
CA LEU A 167 12.23 19.99 3.61
C LEU A 167 12.36 21.00 4.74
N MET A 168 11.32 21.21 5.56
CA MET A 168 11.38 22.13 6.70
C MET A 168 12.45 21.69 7.71
N ASP A 169 12.57 20.39 7.98
CA ASP A 169 13.63 19.86 8.83
C ASP A 169 15.02 20.14 8.25
N LEU A 170 15.20 19.92 6.93
CA LEU A 170 16.48 20.17 6.25
C LEU A 170 16.85 21.66 6.18
N VAL A 171 15.85 22.54 6.03
CA VAL A 171 16.01 24.00 5.97
C VAL A 171 16.23 24.62 7.35
N SER A 172 15.68 24.00 8.40
CA SER A 172 15.67 24.56 9.76
C SER A 172 17.03 25.04 10.31
N PRO A 173 18.19 24.38 10.04
CA PRO A 173 19.49 24.86 10.52
C PRO A 173 19.93 26.18 9.89
N LEU A 174 19.40 26.53 8.71
CA LEU A 174 19.75 27.77 8.00
C LEU A 174 19.12 29.02 8.64
N PHE A 175 18.11 28.83 9.49
CA PHE A 175 17.36 29.92 10.12
C PHE A 175 17.21 29.72 11.63
N PRO A 176 18.30 29.78 12.43
CA PRO A 176 18.24 29.52 13.88
C PRO A 176 17.23 30.41 14.62
N SER A 177 17.06 31.67 14.20
CA SER A 177 16.10 32.61 14.81
C SER A 177 14.63 32.24 14.57
N ALA A 178 14.32 31.52 13.49
CA ALA A 178 12.98 31.07 13.13
C ALA A 178 12.80 29.55 13.27
N PHE A 179 13.77 28.86 13.89
CA PHE A 179 13.84 27.40 13.97
C PHE A 179 12.51 26.77 14.41
N VAL A 180 11.97 27.19 15.56
CA VAL A 180 10.73 26.65 16.13
C VAL A 180 9.56 26.80 15.18
N PHE A 181 9.44 27.96 14.53
CA PHE A 181 8.38 28.24 13.58
C PHE A 181 8.45 27.30 12.35
N ILE A 182 9.65 27.13 11.79
CA ILE A 182 9.88 26.26 10.63
C ILE A 182 9.54 24.80 10.96
N VAL A 183 10.03 24.27 12.08
CA VAL A 183 9.76 22.88 12.46
C VAL A 183 8.29 22.67 12.83
N CYS A 184 7.60 23.67 13.39
CA CYS A 184 6.16 23.62 13.61
C CYS A 184 5.37 23.52 12.29
N ILE A 185 5.76 24.27 11.24
CA ILE A 185 5.18 24.11 9.90
C ILE A 185 5.45 22.70 9.38
N GLY A 186 6.68 22.19 9.53
CA GLY A 186 7.03 20.85 9.10
C GLY A 186 6.20 19.76 9.81
N SER A 187 5.98 19.92 11.11
CA SER A 187 5.14 19.03 11.92
C SER A 187 3.66 19.08 11.55
N LEU A 188 3.12 20.28 11.32
CA LEU A 188 1.77 20.46 10.79
C LEU A 188 1.59 19.72 9.46
N SER A 189 2.56 19.86 8.56
CA SER A 189 2.58 19.20 7.25
C SER A 189 2.60 17.67 7.35
N ARG A 190 3.41 17.10 8.25
CA ARG A 190 3.44 15.66 8.52
C ARG A 190 2.18 15.14 9.19
N SER A 191 1.58 15.93 10.07
CA SER A 191 0.32 15.54 10.71
C SER A 191 -0.81 15.42 9.71
N PHE A 192 -0.92 16.40 8.79
CA PHE A 192 -1.81 16.30 7.62
C PHE A 192 -1.52 15.03 6.81
N THR A 193 -0.24 14.76 6.54
CA THR A 193 0.21 13.57 5.80
C THR A 193 -0.28 12.30 6.47
N GLY A 194 -0.11 12.18 7.79
CA GLY A 194 -0.52 11.00 8.56
C GLY A 194 -2.01 10.71 8.44
N VAL A 195 -2.84 11.75 8.51
CA VAL A 195 -4.30 11.62 8.36
C VAL A 195 -4.67 11.20 6.93
N ALA A 196 -4.18 11.91 5.92
CA ALA A 196 -4.51 11.64 4.52
C ALA A 196 -3.95 10.29 4.03
N SER A 197 -2.69 9.99 4.34
CA SER A 197 -2.07 8.70 4.03
C SER A 197 -2.78 7.55 4.76
N GLY A 198 -3.11 7.71 6.04
CA GLY A 198 -3.86 6.69 6.80
C GLY A 198 -5.23 6.37 6.19
N ALA A 199 -6.01 7.40 5.84
CA ALA A 199 -7.33 7.22 5.25
C ALA A 199 -7.26 6.61 3.83
N THR A 200 -6.34 7.08 3.00
CA THR A 200 -6.17 6.54 1.63
C THR A 200 -5.62 5.12 1.63
N ARG A 201 -4.68 4.80 2.53
CA ARG A 201 -4.19 3.43 2.73
C ARG A 201 -5.32 2.50 3.10
N ALA A 202 -6.17 2.87 4.07
CA ALA A 202 -7.33 2.08 4.43
C ALA A 202 -8.27 1.83 3.23
N ALA A 203 -8.55 2.86 2.42
CA ALA A 203 -9.35 2.72 1.21
C ALA A 203 -8.70 1.79 0.17
N LEU A 204 -7.37 1.85 0.00
CA LEU A 204 -6.64 0.97 -0.91
C LEU A 204 -6.59 -0.47 -0.41
N THR A 205 -6.36 -0.70 0.88
CA THR A 205 -6.41 -2.04 1.47
C THR A 205 -7.78 -2.69 1.22
N GLN A 206 -8.87 -1.93 1.35
CA GLN A 206 -10.21 -2.43 1.00
C GLN A 206 -10.37 -2.68 -0.49
N HIS A 207 -9.86 -1.78 -1.35
CA HIS A 207 -9.87 -1.98 -2.80
C HIS A 207 -9.13 -3.25 -3.22
N PHE A 208 -7.98 -3.53 -2.61
CA PHE A 208 -7.16 -4.69 -2.94
C PHE A 208 -7.77 -6.02 -2.47
N ALA A 209 -8.69 -6.02 -1.50
CA ALA A 209 -9.25 -7.23 -0.92
C ALA A 209 -10.36 -7.83 -1.81
N LEU A 210 -10.12 -9.03 -2.36
CA LEU A 210 -11.14 -9.77 -3.12
C LEU A 210 -11.84 -10.88 -2.30
N GLU A 211 -11.20 -11.38 -1.23
CA GLU A 211 -11.66 -12.55 -0.47
C GLU A 211 -11.92 -12.22 1.01
N ASN A 212 -12.38 -11.00 1.32
CA ASN A 212 -12.48 -10.48 2.71
C ASN A 212 -11.14 -10.55 3.48
N ASN A 213 -10.03 -10.40 2.76
CA ASN A 213 -8.65 -10.55 3.24
C ASN A 213 -7.95 -9.21 3.53
N ALA A 214 -8.70 -8.13 3.80
CA ALA A 214 -8.14 -6.79 4.02
C ALA A 214 -7.13 -6.74 5.17
N ALA A 215 -7.37 -7.48 6.27
CA ALA A 215 -6.43 -7.55 7.39
C ALA A 215 -5.11 -8.23 7.01
N ASP A 216 -5.16 -9.29 6.20
CA ASP A 216 -3.97 -9.97 5.69
C ASP A 216 -3.17 -9.04 4.78
N ILE A 217 -3.84 -8.37 3.83
CA ILE A 217 -3.23 -7.35 2.96
C ILE A 217 -2.53 -6.27 3.78
N ALA A 218 -3.21 -5.68 4.77
CA ALA A 218 -2.62 -4.65 5.63
C ALA A 218 -1.37 -5.17 6.38
N ALA A 219 -1.40 -6.42 6.86
CA ALA A 219 -0.26 -7.01 7.53
C ALA A 219 0.93 -7.24 6.58
N LYS A 220 0.69 -7.69 5.34
CA LYS A 220 1.76 -7.90 4.34
C LYS A 220 2.32 -6.59 3.82
N GLU A 221 1.47 -5.61 3.56
CA GLU A 221 1.89 -4.24 3.23
C GLU A 221 2.77 -3.66 4.35
N GLY A 222 2.38 -3.84 5.61
CA GLY A 222 3.22 -3.45 6.76
C GLY A 222 4.59 -4.15 6.79
N SER A 223 4.67 -5.43 6.44
CA SER A 223 5.96 -6.13 6.28
C SER A 223 6.81 -5.56 5.14
N GLN A 224 6.18 -5.23 4.00
CA GLN A 224 6.85 -4.62 2.85
C GLN A 224 7.39 -3.23 3.19
N GLU A 225 6.58 -2.39 3.83
CA GLU A 225 6.96 -1.06 4.32
C GLU A 225 8.12 -1.17 5.32
N THR A 226 8.08 -2.14 6.24
CA THR A 226 9.16 -2.38 7.21
C THR A 226 10.47 -2.76 6.52
N LEU A 227 10.42 -3.60 5.49
CA LEU A 227 11.62 -3.97 4.72
C LEU A 227 12.19 -2.76 3.96
N ALA A 228 11.33 -1.99 3.29
CA ALA A 228 11.73 -0.75 2.62
C ALA A 228 12.34 0.26 3.61
N THR A 229 11.78 0.34 4.82
CA THR A 229 12.30 1.16 5.94
C THR A 229 13.71 0.74 6.33
N MET A 230 13.95 -0.54 6.58
CA MET A 230 15.26 -1.04 6.98
C MET A 230 16.33 -0.75 5.93
N ILE A 231 16.02 -1.02 4.65
CA ILE A 231 16.95 -0.76 3.55
C ILE A 231 17.18 0.75 3.38
N GLY A 232 16.11 1.56 3.41
CA GLY A 232 16.18 3.00 3.22
C GLY A 232 16.94 3.71 4.35
N MET A 233 16.77 3.28 5.60
CA MET A 233 17.56 3.78 6.73
C MET A 233 19.03 3.43 6.59
N ALA A 234 19.37 2.20 6.19
CA ALA A 234 20.77 1.78 5.99
C ALA A 234 21.44 2.60 4.88
N LEU A 235 20.77 2.76 3.74
CA LEU A 235 21.24 3.58 2.62
C LEU A 235 21.32 5.07 2.99
N GLY A 236 20.32 5.59 3.69
CA GLY A 236 20.28 6.97 4.17
C GLY A 236 21.39 7.28 5.16
N MET A 237 21.69 6.36 6.07
CA MET A 237 22.81 6.50 7.00
C MET A 237 24.16 6.45 6.27
N LEU A 238 24.33 5.54 5.30
CA LEU A 238 25.52 5.51 4.45
C LEU A 238 25.71 6.85 3.71
N LEU A 239 24.64 7.35 3.10
CA LEU A 239 24.64 8.63 2.39
C LEU A 239 24.97 9.81 3.31
N ALA A 240 24.38 9.87 4.50
CA ALA A 240 24.67 10.85 5.54
C ALA A 240 26.15 10.83 5.95
N ARG A 241 26.77 9.65 6.05
CA ARG A 241 28.20 9.50 6.35
C ARG A 241 29.09 10.00 5.22
N LEU A 242 28.74 9.69 3.97
CA LEU A 242 29.51 10.10 2.79
C LEU A 242 29.42 11.61 2.52
N THR A 243 28.33 12.25 2.95
CA THR A 243 28.06 13.67 2.69
C THR A 243 28.33 14.58 3.90
N ILE A 244 28.95 14.04 4.95
CA ILE A 244 29.24 14.79 6.18
C ILE A 244 30.08 16.04 5.88
N GLY A 245 29.67 17.20 6.40
CA GLY A 245 30.35 18.48 6.15
C GLY A 245 30.17 19.06 4.75
N HIS A 246 29.46 18.39 3.84
CA HIS A 246 29.26 18.84 2.46
C HIS A 246 27.79 19.14 2.16
N SER A 247 27.37 20.39 2.31
CA SER A 247 25.97 20.81 2.12
C SER A 247 25.45 20.57 0.71
N PHE A 248 26.27 20.82 -0.32
CA PHE A 248 25.83 20.70 -1.72
C PHE A 248 25.39 19.27 -2.10
N PRO A 249 26.18 18.20 -1.83
CA PRO A 249 25.74 16.82 -1.98
C PRO A 249 24.46 16.47 -1.21
N ILE A 250 24.30 16.94 0.04
CA ILE A 250 23.08 16.70 0.84
C ILE A 250 21.85 17.25 0.10
N TRP A 251 21.93 18.51 -0.35
CA TRP A 251 20.83 19.17 -1.05
C TRP A 251 20.50 18.50 -2.39
N ILE A 252 21.51 18.15 -3.19
CA ILE A 252 21.29 17.45 -4.46
C ILE A 252 20.65 16.08 -4.22
N SER A 253 21.17 15.30 -3.28
CA SER A 253 20.60 14.00 -2.95
C SER A 253 19.16 14.13 -2.44
N PHE A 254 18.89 15.07 -1.53
CA PHE A 254 17.54 15.28 -1.02
C PHE A 254 16.55 15.70 -2.11
N LEU A 255 16.92 16.65 -2.97
CA LEU A 255 16.05 17.15 -4.04
C LEU A 255 15.82 16.10 -5.13
N SER A 256 16.87 15.38 -5.55
CA SER A 256 16.75 14.31 -6.54
C SER A 256 15.88 13.15 -6.04
N LEU A 257 16.08 12.72 -4.79
CA LEU A 257 15.23 11.70 -4.16
C LEU A 257 13.80 12.18 -3.98
N THR A 258 13.57 13.47 -3.72
CA THR A 258 12.23 14.07 -3.60
C THR A 258 11.51 14.05 -4.95
N MET A 259 12.21 14.39 -6.05
CA MET A 259 11.66 14.27 -7.39
C MET A 259 11.34 12.81 -7.75
N PHE A 260 12.25 11.89 -7.43
CA PHE A 260 12.02 10.45 -7.62
C PHE A 260 10.84 9.95 -6.78
N HIS A 261 10.70 10.39 -5.54
CA HIS A 261 9.61 10.06 -4.64
C HIS A 261 8.25 10.45 -5.24
N MET A 262 8.11 11.71 -5.68
CA MET A 262 6.86 12.19 -6.29
C MET A 262 6.56 11.46 -7.61
N TYR A 263 7.59 11.18 -8.42
CA TYR A 263 7.44 10.39 -9.64
C TYR A 263 6.99 8.95 -9.34
N ALA A 264 7.61 8.28 -8.37
CA ALA A 264 7.25 6.93 -7.97
C ALA A 264 5.82 6.86 -7.44
N ASN A 265 5.39 7.81 -6.60
CA ASN A 265 3.99 7.87 -6.16
C ASN A 265 3.03 8.11 -7.34
N TYR A 266 3.36 9.03 -8.26
CA TYR A 266 2.58 9.24 -9.49
C TYR A 266 2.43 7.95 -10.30
N LYS A 267 3.50 7.18 -10.45
CA LYS A 267 3.45 5.87 -11.11
C LYS A 267 2.59 4.87 -10.34
N ALA A 268 2.70 4.81 -9.01
CA ALA A 268 1.88 3.93 -8.17
C ALA A 268 0.38 4.21 -8.35
N VAL A 269 -0.04 5.48 -8.24
CA VAL A 269 -1.45 5.85 -8.38
C VAL A 269 -2.00 5.69 -9.80
N CYS A 270 -1.13 5.73 -10.83
CA CYS A 270 -1.50 5.40 -12.20
C CYS A 270 -1.76 3.90 -12.41
N CYS A 271 -1.21 3.02 -11.57
CA CYS A 271 -1.48 1.58 -11.64
C CYS A 271 -2.87 1.23 -11.10
N LEU A 272 -3.38 2.00 -10.15
CA LEU A 272 -4.65 1.76 -9.48
C LEU A 272 -5.84 1.92 -10.41
N SER A 273 -6.79 0.98 -10.37
CA SER A 273 -8.05 1.03 -11.10
C SER A 273 -9.21 0.88 -10.11
N LEU A 274 -9.47 1.94 -9.34
CA LEU A 274 -10.47 1.95 -8.27
C LEU A 274 -11.88 1.63 -8.78
N ASN A 275 -12.59 0.77 -8.06
CA ASN A 275 -13.97 0.35 -8.37
C ASN A 275 -15.04 1.24 -7.71
N THR A 276 -14.65 2.15 -6.81
CA THR A 276 -15.56 3.11 -6.17
C THR A 276 -15.97 4.22 -7.14
N LEU A 277 -17.01 4.98 -6.81
CA LEU A 277 -17.42 6.15 -7.59
C LEU A 277 -17.14 7.42 -6.77
N ASN A 278 -16.41 8.35 -7.36
CA ASN A 278 -16.38 9.74 -6.92
C ASN A 278 -17.09 10.63 -7.95
N CYS A 279 -17.15 11.94 -7.71
CA CYS A 279 -17.82 12.87 -8.61
C CYS A 279 -17.27 12.81 -10.05
N GLU A 280 -15.94 12.69 -10.20
CA GLU A 280 -15.28 12.69 -11.51
C GLU A 280 -15.52 11.38 -12.27
N ARG A 281 -15.21 10.23 -11.66
CA ARG A 281 -15.47 8.89 -12.22
C ARG A 281 -16.93 8.73 -12.58
N CYS A 282 -17.83 9.24 -11.74
CA CYS A 282 -19.26 9.27 -12.02
C CYS A 282 -19.58 10.12 -13.25
N SER A 283 -19.03 11.34 -13.36
CA SER A 283 -19.21 12.21 -14.51
C SER A 283 -18.74 11.55 -15.81
N ILE A 284 -17.57 10.90 -15.80
CA ILE A 284 -17.02 10.18 -16.96
C ILE A 284 -17.95 9.03 -17.39
N VAL A 285 -18.33 8.16 -16.45
CA VAL A 285 -19.19 7.00 -16.71
C VAL A 285 -20.55 7.44 -17.25
N LEU A 286 -21.18 8.41 -16.59
CA LEU A 286 -22.51 8.89 -16.95
C LEU A 286 -22.52 9.59 -18.32
N SER A 287 -21.48 10.40 -18.59
CA SER A 287 -21.35 11.08 -19.89
C SER A 287 -21.17 10.08 -21.03
N HIS A 288 -20.36 9.04 -20.82
CA HIS A 288 -20.17 7.98 -21.80
C HIS A 288 -21.45 7.16 -22.02
N PHE A 289 -22.13 6.79 -20.93
CA PHE A 289 -23.38 6.02 -20.98
C PHE A 289 -24.49 6.78 -21.72
N LEU A 290 -24.66 8.08 -21.45
CA LEU A 290 -25.65 8.91 -22.13
C LEU A 290 -25.36 9.09 -23.63
N LYS A 291 -24.09 9.04 -24.05
CA LYS A 291 -23.70 9.16 -25.47
C LYS A 291 -23.77 7.83 -26.24
N THR A 292 -23.49 6.70 -25.59
CA THR A 292 -23.26 5.41 -26.28
C THR A 292 -24.18 4.27 -25.84
N GLY A 293 -24.90 4.42 -24.72
CA GLY A 293 -25.65 3.35 -24.07
C GLY A 293 -24.78 2.30 -23.36
N GLN A 294 -23.45 2.47 -23.33
CA GLN A 294 -22.52 1.50 -22.75
C GLN A 294 -21.83 2.03 -21.48
N VAL A 295 -21.66 1.15 -20.48
CA VAL A 295 -20.96 1.46 -19.23
C VAL A 295 -19.46 1.15 -19.40
N LEU A 296 -18.60 2.12 -19.05
CA LEU A 296 -17.15 1.93 -19.09
C LEU A 296 -16.67 1.05 -17.93
N SER A 297 -15.66 0.23 -18.18
CA SER A 297 -14.99 -0.52 -17.11
C SER A 297 -14.13 0.39 -16.24
N PRO A 298 -13.90 0.05 -14.95
CA PRO A 298 -13.06 0.84 -14.04
C PRO A 298 -11.69 1.18 -14.63
N LYS A 299 -11.07 0.24 -15.34
CA LYS A 299 -9.76 0.43 -16.00
C LYS A 299 -9.78 1.54 -17.06
N LYS A 300 -10.85 1.62 -17.85
CA LYS A 300 -11.00 2.69 -18.86
C LYS A 300 -11.24 4.04 -18.18
N VAL A 301 -12.12 4.08 -17.18
CA VAL A 301 -12.41 5.30 -16.41
C VAL A 301 -11.15 5.80 -15.70
N SER A 302 -10.38 4.91 -15.10
CA SER A 302 -9.12 5.21 -14.43
C SER A 302 -8.06 5.83 -15.35
N SER A 303 -8.10 5.56 -16.65
CA SER A 303 -7.18 6.19 -17.61
C SER A 303 -7.63 7.59 -18.04
N MET A 304 -8.88 7.95 -17.75
CA MET A 304 -9.49 9.22 -18.07
C MET A 304 -9.57 10.16 -16.85
N GLU A 305 -9.57 9.62 -15.63
CA GLU A 305 -9.63 10.41 -14.41
C GLU A 305 -8.30 11.13 -14.13
N HIS A 306 -8.41 12.33 -13.57
CA HIS A 306 -7.26 13.08 -13.12
C HIS A 306 -6.77 12.52 -11.78
N VAL A 307 -5.45 12.54 -11.62
CA VAL A 307 -4.81 12.13 -10.36
C VAL A 307 -4.37 13.35 -9.55
N LEU A 308 -4.19 14.51 -10.19
CA LEU A 308 -3.77 15.74 -9.52
C LEU A 308 -4.97 16.56 -9.02
N PRO A 309 -4.80 17.36 -7.95
CA PRO A 309 -5.84 18.25 -7.47
C PRO A 309 -6.30 19.25 -8.54
N LEU A 310 -7.60 19.56 -8.54
CA LEU A 310 -8.23 20.49 -9.49
C LEU A 310 -7.59 21.89 -9.51
N TRP A 311 -7.04 22.36 -8.38
CA TRP A 311 -6.33 23.65 -8.32
C TRP A 311 -4.96 23.62 -9.02
N MET A 312 -4.36 22.43 -9.16
CA MET A 312 -3.10 22.23 -9.87
C MET A 312 -3.34 21.97 -11.36
N THR A 313 -4.51 21.46 -11.73
CA THR A 313 -4.99 21.30 -13.11
C THR A 313 -5.80 22.53 -13.55
N SER A 314 -5.17 23.71 -13.59
CA SER A 314 -5.74 24.92 -14.19
C SER A 314 -6.00 24.83 -15.71
N TRP A 315 -5.78 23.67 -16.34
CA TRP A 315 -5.99 23.45 -17.78
C TRP A 315 -6.79 22.17 -18.03
N ASN A 316 -8.09 22.35 -18.37
CA ASN A 316 -8.93 21.52 -19.27
C ASN A 316 -10.42 21.42 -18.91
N LEU A 317 -11.01 22.40 -18.21
CA LEU A 317 -12.47 22.60 -18.29
C LEU A 317 -12.94 23.20 -19.63
N LYS A 318 -12.05 23.32 -20.64
CA LYS A 318 -12.36 23.86 -21.97
C LYS A 318 -12.75 22.81 -23.04
N GLY A 319 -12.77 21.52 -22.72
CA GLY A 319 -12.94 20.47 -23.74
C GLY A 319 -14.07 19.46 -23.52
N GLY A 320 -14.76 19.48 -22.37
CA GLY A 320 -15.90 18.59 -22.17
C GLY A 320 -17.16 19.22 -22.74
N ASP A 321 -17.82 18.56 -23.70
CA ASP A 321 -19.24 18.80 -23.97
C ASP A 321 -19.97 18.69 -22.64
N SER A 322 -20.26 19.83 -22.00
CA SER A 322 -21.11 19.84 -20.82
C SER A 322 -22.44 19.28 -21.27
N LEU A 323 -22.75 18.07 -20.80
CA LEU A 323 -24.13 17.61 -20.85
C LEU A 323 -24.91 18.63 -20.03
N TYR A 324 -25.74 19.44 -20.70
CA TYR A 324 -26.65 20.42 -20.10
C TYR A 324 -27.67 19.80 -19.10
N LYS A 325 -27.57 18.51 -18.80
CA LYS A 325 -28.41 17.79 -17.85
C LYS A 325 -27.70 17.64 -16.51
N GLN A 326 -28.22 18.37 -15.52
CA GLN A 326 -27.87 18.13 -14.12
C GLN A 326 -28.45 16.79 -13.68
N VAL A 327 -27.58 15.82 -13.35
CA VAL A 327 -28.00 14.54 -12.79
C VAL A 327 -27.77 14.54 -11.28
N ARG A 328 -28.84 14.32 -10.51
CA ARG A 328 -28.79 14.20 -9.06
C ARG A 328 -28.82 12.71 -8.69
N LEU A 329 -27.77 12.25 -8.01
CA LEU A 329 -27.69 10.88 -7.49
C LEU A 329 -28.02 10.88 -6.00
N GLY A 330 -28.64 9.78 -5.53
CA GLY A 330 -29.04 9.65 -4.12
C GLY A 330 -30.22 10.54 -3.71
N VAL A 331 -31.00 11.05 -4.67
CA VAL A 331 -32.25 11.76 -4.39
C VAL A 331 -33.21 10.81 -3.68
N ARG A 332 -33.87 11.29 -2.61
CA ARG A 332 -34.90 10.50 -1.93
C ARG A 332 -35.98 10.17 -2.93
N VAL A 333 -36.45 8.92 -2.97
CA VAL A 333 -37.54 8.50 -3.86
C VAL A 333 -38.79 9.36 -3.65
N SER A 334 -39.02 9.82 -2.41
CA SER A 334 -40.11 10.73 -2.06
C SER A 334 -40.01 12.13 -2.69
N SER A 335 -38.88 12.49 -3.28
CA SER A 335 -38.64 13.78 -3.96
C SER A 335 -38.72 13.68 -5.48
N LEU A 336 -39.06 12.49 -6.02
CA LEU A 336 -39.26 12.28 -7.45
C LEU A 336 -40.71 12.58 -7.82
N ASP A 337 -40.92 13.28 -8.94
CA ASP A 337 -42.26 13.50 -9.50
C ASP A 337 -42.91 12.18 -9.92
N SER A 338 -44.25 12.18 -10.00
CA SER A 338 -45.07 11.00 -10.33
C SER A 338 -44.62 10.29 -11.61
N LEU A 339 -44.23 11.04 -12.65
CA LEU A 339 -43.71 10.50 -13.91
C LEU A 339 -42.38 9.74 -13.73
N ALA A 340 -41.48 10.25 -12.90
CA ALA A 340 -40.20 9.61 -12.63
C ALA A 340 -40.39 8.33 -11.80
N ILE A 341 -41.37 8.32 -10.88
CA ILE A 341 -41.77 7.14 -10.12
C ILE A 341 -42.37 6.07 -11.05
N GLU A 342 -43.17 6.45 -12.04
CA GLU A 342 -43.80 5.54 -13.00
C GLU A 342 -42.78 4.90 -13.97
N ILE A 343 -41.78 5.67 -14.41
CA ILE A 343 -40.63 5.12 -15.17
C ILE A 343 -39.85 4.14 -14.28
N PHE A 344 -39.62 4.47 -13.01
CA PHE A 344 -38.87 3.59 -12.10
C PHE A 344 -39.59 2.26 -11.85
N THR A 345 -40.92 2.28 -11.69
CA THR A 345 -41.72 1.06 -11.49
C THR A 345 -41.86 0.22 -12.77
N SER A 346 -41.95 0.86 -13.95
CA SER A 346 -41.99 0.13 -15.23
C SER A 346 -40.66 -0.56 -15.55
N THR A 347 -39.52 0.09 -15.26
CA THR A 347 -38.18 -0.47 -15.46
C THR A 347 -37.90 -1.65 -14.53
N LYS A 348 -38.37 -1.60 -13.28
CA LYS A 348 -38.28 -2.74 -12.34
C LYS A 348 -39.07 -3.96 -12.81
N ARG A 349 -40.19 -3.77 -13.53
CA ARG A 349 -41.06 -4.87 -13.98
C ARG A 349 -40.38 -5.74 -15.03
N GLY A 350 -39.59 -5.14 -15.93
CA GLY A 350 -38.82 -5.88 -16.94
C GLY A 350 -37.67 -6.71 -16.33
N TYR A 351 -36.94 -6.15 -15.35
CA TYR A 351 -35.75 -6.81 -14.80
C TYR A 351 -36.05 -8.06 -13.95
N TYR A 352 -37.25 -8.16 -13.37
CA TYR A 352 -37.66 -9.33 -12.56
C TYR A 352 -38.39 -10.41 -13.38
N GLN A 353 -38.80 -10.13 -14.62
CA GLN A 353 -39.49 -11.10 -15.48
C GLN A 353 -38.51 -12.08 -16.16
N ASP A 354 -37.25 -11.66 -16.36
CA ASP A 354 -36.19 -12.50 -16.95
C ASP A 354 -35.52 -13.46 -15.95
N TYR A 355 -35.89 -13.43 -14.67
CA TYR A 355 -35.34 -14.33 -13.64
C TYR A 355 -36.24 -15.50 -13.25
N TYR A 356 -37.47 -15.56 -13.79
CA TYR A 356 -38.47 -16.59 -13.48
C TYR A 356 -39.21 -17.13 -14.72
N SER A 357 -38.62 -17.01 -15.92
CA SER A 357 -39.16 -17.62 -17.14
C SER A 357 -38.32 -18.81 -17.59
#